data_AF-A0A959RVU1-F1
#
_entry.id   AF-A0A959RVU1-F1
#
_cell.length_a   1.000
_cell.length_b   1.000
_cell.length_c   1.000
_cell.angle_alpha   90.00
_cell.angle_beta   90.00
_cell.angle_gamma   90.00
#
_symmetry.space_group_name_H-M   'P 1'
#
loop_
_entity.id
_entity.type
_entity.pdbx_description
1 polymer ?
#
loop_
_entity_poly.entity_id
_entity_poly.type
_entity_poly.pdbx_seq_one_letter_code
_entity_poly.pdbx_strand_id
1 'polypeptide(L)'
;MACFLKDDLKFLTTVFNWYVEEFEDTSFNNPILKKHKTTKKNKGVGFIKYPPSKEKVMSPEETIAFWNGFEDKTSVFYDLAVFQYFLVNRISEPCGVQLQDFDLRFRKLWVRNVAIWGKDKK
;
A
#
# COMPACT_ATOMS: atom_id res chain seq x y z
N MET A 1 -18.99 4.22 5.76
CA MET A 1 -18.20 5.46 5.55
C MET A 1 -17.02 5.43 6.52
N ALA A 2 -15.84 4.99 6.09
CA ALA A 2 -14.65 5.00 6.93
C ALA A 2 -14.07 6.42 6.93
N CYS A 3 -13.98 7.07 8.10
CA CYS A 3 -13.50 8.45 8.18
C CYS A 3 -12.06 8.58 7.63
N PHE A 4 -11.93 9.35 6.54
CA PHE A 4 -10.69 9.75 5.88
C PHE A 4 -9.86 10.78 6.67
N LEU A 5 -10.32 11.17 7.85
CA LEU A 5 -9.73 12.19 8.71
C LEU A 5 -8.23 12.04 8.95
N LYS A 6 -7.68 10.81 8.94
CA LYS A 6 -6.24 10.60 9.07
C LYS A 6 -5.44 11.21 7.94
N ASP A 7 -5.91 11.06 6.70
CA ASP A 7 -5.19 11.54 5.53
C ASP A 7 -5.43 13.04 5.33
N ASP A 8 -6.64 13.53 5.65
CA ASP A 8 -6.94 14.96 5.71
C ASP A 8 -6.05 15.70 6.72
N LEU A 9 -5.89 15.16 7.93
CA LEU A 9 -5.00 15.74 8.94
C LEU A 9 -3.54 15.75 8.51
N LYS A 10 -3.08 14.75 7.74
CA LYS A 10 -1.73 14.76 7.18
C LYS A 10 -1.59 15.85 6.12
N PHE A 11 -2.54 15.93 5.19
CA PHE A 11 -2.55 16.95 4.14
C PHE A 11 -2.52 18.35 4.74
N LEU A 12 -3.42 18.65 5.68
CA LEU A 12 -3.44 19.94 6.37
C LEU A 12 -2.15 20.20 7.18
N THR A 13 -1.56 19.15 7.79
CA THR A 13 -0.26 19.32 8.49
C THR A 13 0.80 19.79 7.49
N THR A 14 0.84 19.18 6.31
CA THR A 14 1.77 19.54 5.24
C THR A 14 1.53 20.96 4.75
N VAL A 15 0.28 21.35 4.49
CA VAL A 15 -0.06 22.72 4.05
C VAL A 15 0.37 23.77 5.08
N PHE A 16 0.07 23.55 6.36
CA PHE A 16 0.44 24.49 7.43
C PHE A 16 1.95 24.55 7.68
N ASN A 17 2.67 23.43 7.52
CA ASN A 17 4.13 23.45 7.61
C ASN A 17 4.74 24.18 6.41
N TRP A 18 4.25 23.92 5.19
CA TRP A 18 4.67 24.63 3.99
C TRP A 18 4.46 26.15 4.14
N TYR A 19 3.32 26.59 4.69
CA TYR A 19 3.06 28.01 4.95
C TYR A 19 4.12 28.63 5.88
N VAL A 20 4.47 27.98 6.99
CA VAL A 20 5.50 28.48 7.91
C VAL A 20 6.86 28.59 7.22
N GLU A 21 7.21 27.59 6.40
CA GLU A 21 8.48 27.54 5.68
C GLU A 21 8.55 28.59 4.57
N GLU A 22 7.47 28.79 3.81
CA GLU A 22 7.42 29.72 2.67
C GLU A 22 7.43 31.19 3.11
N PHE A 23 6.70 31.51 4.18
CA PHE A 23 6.53 32.89 4.64
C PHE A 23 7.44 33.26 5.83
N GLU A 24 8.29 32.32 6.29
CA GLU A 24 9.14 32.44 7.49
C GLU A 24 8.36 32.95 8.73
N ASP A 25 7.06 32.62 8.79
CA ASP A 25 6.16 33.11 9.82
C ASP A 25 6.35 32.32 11.12
N THR A 26 7.31 32.78 11.93
CA THR A 26 7.61 32.23 13.26
C THR A 26 6.49 32.43 14.28
N SER A 27 5.50 33.28 14.00
CA SER A 27 4.36 33.51 14.88
C SER A 27 3.26 32.47 14.66
N PHE A 28 3.19 31.90 13.46
CA PHE A 28 2.21 30.89 13.12
C PHE A 28 2.61 29.53 13.68
N ASN A 29 1.74 28.99 14.55
CA ASN A 29 1.89 27.65 15.08
C ASN A 29 0.90 26.71 14.40
N ASN A 30 1.40 25.57 13.90
CA ASN A 30 0.55 24.56 13.27
C ASN A 30 -0.53 24.06 14.26
N PRO A 31 -1.82 24.25 13.96
CA PRO A 31 -2.91 23.88 14.88
C PRO A 31 -3.07 22.35 15.02
N ILE A 32 -2.43 21.55 14.16
CA ILE A 32 -2.53 20.10 14.17
C ILE A 32 -1.53 19.48 15.16
N LEU A 33 -1.95 19.48 16.42
CA LEU A 33 -1.21 18.94 17.54
C LEU A 33 -1.14 17.40 17.55
N LYS A 34 -0.17 16.85 18.28
CA LYS A 34 0.01 15.40 18.47
C LYS A 34 -1.25 14.71 18.99
N LYS A 35 -2.05 15.39 19.83
CA LYS A 35 -3.33 14.87 20.36
C LYS A 35 -4.38 14.60 19.28
N HIS A 36 -4.32 15.30 18.15
CA HIS A 36 -5.25 15.10 17.03
C HIS A 36 -4.90 13.85 16.21
N LYS A 37 -3.66 13.33 16.32
CA LYS A 37 -3.16 12.18 15.54
C LYS A 37 -3.39 10.88 16.32
N THR A 38 -3.87 9.85 15.63
CA THR A 38 -3.93 8.50 16.21
C THR A 38 -2.58 7.82 16.13
N THR A 39 -2.17 7.20 17.24
CA THR A 39 -0.95 6.42 17.38
C THR A 39 -1.30 4.95 17.68
N LYS A 40 -0.29 4.07 17.70
CA LYS A 40 -0.49 2.66 18.08
C LYS A 40 -1.00 2.48 19.52
N LYS A 41 -0.72 3.44 20.41
CA LYS A 41 -1.05 3.34 21.85
C LYS A 41 -2.24 4.22 22.24
N ASN A 42 -2.43 5.36 21.57
CA ASN A 42 -3.45 6.34 21.91
C ASN A 42 -4.28 6.73 20.69
N LYS A 43 -5.60 6.72 20.86
CA LYS A 43 -6.59 7.26 19.92
C LYS A 43 -6.55 8.78 19.96
N GLY A 44 -6.36 9.41 18.81
CA GLY A 44 -6.43 10.87 18.72
C GLY A 44 -7.85 11.37 18.99
N VAL A 45 -7.98 12.59 19.51
CA VAL A 45 -9.29 13.19 19.85
C VAL A 45 -10.27 13.29 18.68
N GLY A 46 -9.79 13.27 17.43
CA GLY A 46 -10.63 13.29 16.23
C GLY A 46 -11.17 11.93 15.78
N PHE A 47 -10.74 10.81 16.37
CA PHE A 47 -11.12 9.48 15.89
C PHE A 47 -12.25 8.89 16.74
N ILE A 48 -13.30 8.34 16.11
CA ILE A 48 -14.41 7.69 16.82
C ILE A 48 -14.06 6.24 17.21
N LYS A 49 -13.16 5.57 16.46
CA LYS A 49 -12.67 4.21 16.75
C LYS A 49 -11.17 4.11 16.47
N TYR A 50 -10.48 3.19 17.14
CA TYR A 50 -9.12 2.84 16.75
C TYR A 50 -9.15 2.25 15.34
N PRO A 51 -8.22 2.64 14.45
CA PRO A 51 -8.05 1.91 13.20
C PRO A 51 -7.66 0.47 13.55
N PRO A 52 -8.23 -0.55 12.88
CA PRO A 52 -7.89 -1.93 13.15
C PRO A 52 -6.39 -2.14 12.96
N SER A 53 -5.77 -2.92 13.86
CA SER A 53 -4.42 -3.42 13.63
C SER A 53 -4.47 -4.25 12.36
N LYS A 54 -3.64 -3.90 11.38
CA LYS A 54 -3.45 -4.74 10.21
C LYS A 54 -2.31 -5.69 10.55
N GLU A 55 -2.62 -6.88 11.05
CA GLU A 55 -1.72 -8.00 10.84
C GLU A 55 -1.76 -8.27 9.33
N LYS A 56 -0.66 -7.93 8.66
CA LYS A 56 -0.55 -7.95 7.20
C LYS A 56 0.22 -9.16 6.68
N VAL A 57 0.69 -10.02 7.58
CA VAL A 57 1.59 -11.11 7.27
C VAL A 57 0.86 -12.40 7.58
N MET A 58 0.78 -13.29 6.59
CA MET A 58 0.21 -14.62 6.77
C MET A 58 1.11 -15.44 7.69
N SER A 59 0.51 -16.21 8.60
CA SER A 59 1.23 -17.25 9.33
C SER A 59 1.67 -18.38 8.36
N PRO A 60 2.60 -19.27 8.78
CA PRO A 60 2.92 -20.45 8.00
C PRO A 60 1.70 -21.32 7.67
N GLU A 61 0.78 -21.49 8.63
CA GLU A 61 -0.45 -22.27 8.48
C GLU A 61 -1.40 -21.61 7.47
N GLU A 62 -1.57 -20.29 7.55
CA GLU A 62 -2.37 -19.51 6.60
C GLU A 62 -1.77 -19.57 5.18
N THR A 63 -0.44 -19.57 5.07
CA THR A 63 0.25 -19.71 3.79
C THR A 63 0.01 -21.09 3.18
N ILE A 64 0.08 -22.15 3.97
CA ILE A 64 -0.23 -23.52 3.51
C ILE A 64 -1.71 -23.61 3.09
N ALA A 65 -2.62 -23.05 3.88
CA ALA A 65 -4.05 -23.03 3.57
C ALA A 65 -4.33 -22.26 2.26
N PHE A 66 -3.66 -21.13 2.03
CA PHE A 66 -3.74 -20.36 0.79
C PHE A 66 -3.38 -21.21 -0.43
N TRP A 67 -2.26 -21.94 -0.40
CA TRP A 67 -1.84 -22.80 -1.51
C TRP A 67 -2.77 -24.00 -1.73
N ASN A 68 -3.33 -24.55 -0.65
CA ASN A 68 -4.30 -25.65 -0.72
C ASN A 68 -5.68 -25.20 -1.23
N GLY A 69 -5.99 -23.90 -1.17
CA GLY A 69 -7.24 -23.34 -1.66
C GLY A 69 -7.35 -23.23 -3.19
N PHE A 70 -6.27 -23.42 -3.94
CA PHE A 70 -6.32 -23.45 -5.40
C PHE A 70 -6.90 -24.78 -5.88
N GLU A 71 -8.09 -24.73 -6.47
CA GLU A 71 -8.75 -25.89 -7.12
C GLU A 71 -7.95 -26.40 -8.32
N ASP A 72 -7.39 -25.47 -9.11
CA ASP A 72 -6.57 -25.76 -10.28
C ASP A 72 -5.19 -25.08 -10.20
N LYS A 73 -4.16 -25.91 -10.05
CA LYS A 73 -2.75 -25.51 -9.99
C LYS A 73 -2.11 -25.25 -11.35
N THR A 74 -2.89 -25.37 -12.43
CA THR A 74 -2.49 -24.98 -13.79
C THR A 74 -3.15 -23.68 -14.24
N SER A 75 -3.95 -23.06 -13.36
CA SER A 75 -4.61 -21.79 -13.65
C SER A 75 -3.62 -20.63 -13.68
N VAL A 76 -3.91 -19.63 -14.51
CA VAL A 76 -3.14 -18.37 -14.55
C VAL A 76 -3.09 -17.65 -13.19
N PHE A 77 -4.11 -17.87 -12.34
CA PHE A 77 -4.15 -17.31 -10.99
C PHE A 77 -3.16 -18.00 -10.05
N TYR A 78 -2.96 -19.31 -10.21
CA TYR A 78 -1.93 -20.04 -9.48
C TYR A 78 -0.53 -19.56 -9.90
N ASP A 79 -0.27 -19.46 -11.20
CA ASP A 79 1.00 -18.96 -11.72
C ASP A 79 1.30 -17.52 -11.25
N LEU A 80 0.28 -16.65 -11.28
CA LEU A 80 0.37 -15.29 -10.77
C LEU A 80 0.70 -15.26 -9.28
N ALA A 81 0.06 -16.12 -8.48
CA ALA A 81 0.32 -16.21 -7.05
C ALA A 81 1.75 -16.69 -6.76
N VAL A 82 2.22 -17.72 -7.48
CA VAL A 82 3.60 -18.22 -7.38
C VAL A 82 4.59 -17.12 -7.72
N PHE A 83 4.36 -16.44 -8.84
CA PHE A 83 5.21 -15.35 -9.30
C PHE A 83 5.27 -14.21 -8.26
N GLN A 84 4.12 -13.80 -7.71
CA GLN A 84 4.07 -12.77 -6.68
C GLN A 84 4.75 -13.21 -5.38
N TYR A 85 4.56 -14.46 -4.97
CA TYR A 85 5.12 -15.00 -3.72
C TYR A 85 6.64 -15.02 -3.74
N PHE A 86 7.26 -15.44 -4.85
CA PHE A 86 8.71 -15.53 -4.96
C PHE A 86 9.41 -14.21 -5.27
N LEU A 87 8.73 -13.28 -5.96
CA LEU A 87 9.33 -12.01 -6.35
C LEU A 87 8.97 -10.84 -5.43
N VAL A 88 8.00 -11.03 -4.52
CA VAL A 88 7.56 -10.01 -3.55
C VAL A 88 7.05 -8.73 -4.24
N ASN A 89 6.47 -8.92 -5.43
CA ASN A 89 5.99 -7.82 -6.27
C ASN A 89 4.60 -7.32 -5.83
N ARG A 90 4.29 -6.07 -6.18
CA ARG A 90 2.91 -5.56 -6.11
C ARG A 90 2.10 -6.20 -7.23
N ILE A 91 0.84 -6.55 -6.99
CA ILE A 91 -0.01 -7.28 -7.96
C ILE A 91 -0.07 -6.67 -9.37
N SER A 92 0.09 -5.34 -9.50
CA SER A 92 0.12 -4.66 -10.79
C SER A 92 1.36 -4.98 -11.62
N GLU A 93 2.49 -5.26 -10.99
CA GLU A 93 3.77 -5.55 -11.65
C GLU A 93 3.71 -6.89 -12.42
N PRO A 94 3.42 -8.05 -11.82
CA PRO A 94 3.37 -9.31 -12.55
C PRO A 94 2.28 -9.33 -13.63
N CYS A 95 1.16 -8.65 -13.41
CA CYS A 95 0.12 -8.51 -14.42
C CYS A 95 0.53 -7.61 -15.61
N GLY A 96 1.56 -6.78 -15.47
CA GLY A 96 2.08 -5.92 -16.53
C GLY A 96 3.29 -6.48 -17.26
N VAL A 97 3.90 -7.56 -16.75
CA VAL A 97 5.09 -8.17 -17.34
C VAL A 97 4.78 -8.76 -18.71
N GLN A 98 5.68 -8.53 -19.68
CA GLN A 98 5.61 -9.08 -21.02
C GLN A 98 6.73 -10.10 -21.27
N LEU A 99 6.58 -10.96 -22.27
CA LEU A 99 7.58 -11.99 -22.59
C LEU A 99 8.97 -11.40 -22.87
N GLN A 100 9.04 -10.21 -23.48
CA GLN A 100 10.29 -9.49 -23.76
C GLN A 100 11.04 -9.02 -22.50
N ASP A 101 10.37 -8.97 -21.36
CA ASP A 101 10.96 -8.57 -20.09
C ASP A 101 11.75 -9.70 -19.42
N PHE A 102 11.62 -10.93 -19.92
CA PHE A 102 12.36 -12.09 -19.41
C PHE A 102 13.67 -12.31 -20.18
N ASP A 103 14.78 -12.25 -19.45
CA ASP A 103 16.05 -12.76 -19.92
C ASP A 103 16.32 -14.12 -19.27
N LEU A 104 15.90 -15.19 -19.95
CA LEU A 104 16.06 -16.56 -19.47
C LEU A 104 17.52 -17.03 -19.46
N ARG A 105 18.41 -16.40 -20.25
CA ARG A 105 19.84 -16.75 -20.27
C ARG A 105 20.51 -16.32 -18.98
N PHE A 106 20.22 -15.10 -18.53
CA PHE A 106 20.76 -14.57 -17.28
C PHE A 106 19.82 -14.75 -16.08
N ARG A 107 18.65 -15.38 -16.28
CA ARG A 107 17.59 -15.59 -15.28
C ARG A 107 17.17 -14.28 -14.62
N LYS A 108 16.97 -13.24 -15.43
CA LYS A 108 16.55 -11.91 -14.99
C LYS A 108 15.17 -11.59 -15.51
N LEU A 109 14.41 -10.87 -14.70
CA LEU A 109 13.14 -10.26 -15.08
C LEU A 109 13.27 -8.75 -14.96
N TRP A 110 12.83 -8.02 -15.98
CA TRP A 110 12.78 -6.57 -15.98
C TRP A 110 11.35 -6.09 -15.68
N VAL A 111 11.10 -5.53 -14.50
CA VAL A 111 9.79 -4.93 -14.19
C VAL A 111 9.76 -3.50 -14.75
N ARG A 112 9.25 -3.34 -15.97
CA ARG A 112 9.17 -2.03 -16.66
C ARG A 112 7.74 -1.52 -16.80
N ASN A 113 6.79 -2.44 -16.93
CA ASN A 113 5.39 -2.16 -17.15
C ASN A 113 4.58 -2.61 -15.93
N VAL A 114 3.47 -1.92 -15.67
CA VAL A 114 2.52 -2.27 -14.61
C VAL A 114 1.11 -2.25 -15.18
N ALA A 115 0.29 -3.23 -14.80
CA ALA A 115 -1.11 -3.25 -15.16
C ALA A 115 -1.86 -2.14 -14.42
N ILE A 116 -2.60 -1.32 -15.16
CA ILE A 116 -3.39 -0.23 -14.60
C ILE A 116 -4.88 -0.56 -14.70
N TRP A 117 -5.57 -0.64 -13.57
CA TRP A 117 -6.97 -1.06 -13.53
C TRP A 117 -7.89 0.15 -13.34
N GLY A 118 -9.01 0.21 -14.08
CA GLY A 118 -10.04 1.26 -13.97
C GLY A 118 -10.77 1.52 -15.29
N LYS A 119 -11.98 2.11 -15.22
CA LYS A 119 -12.83 2.37 -16.40
C LYS A 119 -12.27 3.45 -17.34
N ASP A 120 -11.45 4.38 -16.83
CA ASP A 120 -10.95 5.54 -17.58
C ASP A 120 -9.43 5.52 -17.81
N LYS A 121 -8.85 4.35 -18.12
CA LYS A 121 -7.38 4.22 -18.17
C LYS A 121 -6.85 3.93 -19.57
N LYS A 122 -5.98 4.84 -20.04
CA LYS A 122 -4.96 4.62 -21.07
C LYS A 122 -3.63 4.28 -20.38
#